data_AF-A0A4P7D4Z5-F1
#
_entry.id   AF-A0A4P7D4Z5-F1
#
_cell.length_a   1.000
_cell.length_b   1.000
_cell.length_c   1.000
_cell.angle_alpha   90.00
_cell.angle_beta   90.00
_cell.angle_gamma   90.00
#
_symmetry.space_group_name_H-M   'P 1'
#
loop_
_entity.id
_entity.type
_entity.pdbx_description
1 polymer ?
#
loop_
_entity_poly.entity_id
_entity_poly.type
_entity_poly.pdbx_seq_one_letter_code
_entity_poly.pdbx_strand_id
1 'polypeptide(L)'
;MAGESSILGVQDIEAMIEQLANIRAAMQPARPLTPPSGTYPMELDPCWRVDRLRDFDGAVLSLRHVGKGWTAFALPASSLASLFEALSTLPHTMPHGERTLLN
;
A
#
# COMPACT_ATOMS: atom_id res chain seq x y z
N MET A 1 26.55 -12.20 -29.34
CA MET A 1 25.11 -12.33 -29.01
C MET A 1 24.67 -10.98 -28.50
N ALA A 2 24.05 -10.18 -29.37
CA ALA A 2 23.49 -8.89 -28.98
C ALA A 2 22.29 -9.16 -28.08
N GLY A 3 22.33 -8.65 -26.84
CA GLY A 3 21.16 -8.68 -25.98
C GLY A 3 20.06 -7.90 -26.69
N GLU A 4 18.95 -8.56 -27.00
CA GLU A 4 17.76 -7.90 -27.53
C GLU A 4 17.31 -6.89 -26.47
N SER A 5 17.62 -5.62 -26.71
CA SER A 5 17.05 -4.51 -25.96
C SER A 5 15.57 -4.45 -26.31
N SER A 6 14.76 -5.18 -25.57
CA SER A 6 13.30 -5.02 -25.61
C SER A 6 12.98 -3.57 -25.24
N ILE A 7 12.55 -2.78 -26.24
CA ILE A 7 12.12 -1.39 -26.09
C ILE A 7 10.74 -1.39 -25.42
N LEU A 8 10.66 -1.80 -24.16
CA LEU A 8 9.41 -1.66 -23.41
C LEU A 8 9.20 -0.17 -23.15
N GLY A 9 8.14 0.38 -23.73
CA GLY A 9 7.69 1.73 -23.42
C GLY A 9 7.09 1.78 -22.03
N VAL A 10 6.91 3.01 -21.51
CA VAL A 10 6.26 3.22 -20.20
C VAL A 10 4.92 2.51 -20.12
N GLN A 11 4.09 2.59 -21.17
CA GLN A 11 2.78 1.94 -21.19
C GLN A 11 2.85 0.41 -21.14
N ASP A 12 3.86 -0.18 -21.78
CA ASP A 12 4.07 -1.64 -21.74
C ASP A 12 4.44 -2.09 -20.32
N ILE A 13 5.26 -1.30 -19.63
CA ILE A 13 5.63 -1.53 -18.23
C ILE A 13 4.42 -1.39 -17.31
N GLU A 14 3.60 -0.34 -17.47
CA GLU A 14 2.37 -0.15 -16.69
C GLU A 14 1.42 -1.34 -16.84
N ALA A 15 1.16 -1.78 -18.08
CA ALA A 15 0.31 -2.93 -18.37
C ALA A 15 0.88 -4.23 -17.76
N MET A 16 2.20 -4.41 -17.83
CA MET A 16 2.87 -5.57 -17.24
C MET A 16 2.76 -5.58 -15.71
N ILE A 17 2.92 -4.43 -15.05
CA ILE A 17 2.77 -4.31 -13.59
C ILE A 17 1.34 -4.66 -13.16
N GLU A 18 0.34 -4.15 -13.88
CA GLU A 18 -1.06 -4.46 -13.61
C GLU A 18 -1.36 -5.95 -13.80
N GLN A 19 -0.90 -6.54 -14.90
CA GLN A 19 -1.08 -7.96 -15.18
C GLN A 19 -0.42 -8.84 -14.12
N LEU A 20 0.82 -8.54 -13.72
CA LEU A 20 1.53 -9.30 -12.69
C LEU A 20 0.87 -9.16 -11.32
N ALA A 21 0.36 -7.98 -10.98
CA ALA A 21 -0.39 -7.76 -9.74
C ALA A 21 -1.67 -8.63 -9.70
N ASN A 22 -2.42 -8.66 -10.81
CA ASN A 22 -3.64 -9.45 -10.95
C ASN A 22 -3.35 -10.96 -10.88
N ILE A 23 -2.33 -11.44 -11.60
CA ILE A 23 -1.90 -12.84 -11.52
C ILE A 23 -1.52 -13.18 -10.08
N ARG A 24 -0.70 -12.35 -9.43
CA ARG A 24 -0.27 -12.62 -8.05
C ARG A 24 -1.45 -12.64 -7.07
N ALA A 25 -2.48 -11.83 -7.26
CA ALA A 25 -3.67 -11.83 -6.42
C ALA A 25 -4.46 -13.14 -6.51
N ALA A 26 -4.44 -13.81 -7.68
CA ALA A 26 -5.12 -15.08 -7.90
C ALA A 26 -4.32 -16.32 -7.48
N MET A 27 -3.00 -16.18 -7.29
CA MET A 27 -2.11 -17.32 -6.95
C MET A 27 -2.28 -17.82 -5.51
N GLN A 28 -2.07 -19.13 -5.35
CA GLN A 28 -1.92 -19.77 -4.04
C GLN A 28 -0.43 -20.03 -3.71
N PRO A 29 -0.01 -19.87 -2.43
CA PRO A 29 -0.82 -19.35 -1.34
C PRO A 29 -1.13 -17.86 -1.50
N ALA A 30 -2.32 -17.46 -1.05
CA ALA A 30 -2.70 -16.06 -0.92
C ALA A 30 -1.62 -15.29 -0.16
N ARG A 31 -1.47 -13.99 -0.43
CA ARG A 31 -0.56 -13.16 0.36
C ARG A 31 -1.01 -13.18 1.83
N PRO A 32 -0.08 -13.27 2.79
CA PRO A 32 -0.41 -13.21 4.21
C PRO A 32 -1.21 -11.94 4.52
N LEU A 33 -2.23 -12.07 5.37
CA LEU A 33 -3.00 -10.92 5.86
C LEU A 33 -2.19 -10.07 6.84
N THR A 34 -1.35 -10.72 7.64
CA THR A 34 -0.43 -10.05 8.54
C THR A 34 0.84 -9.68 7.77
N PRO A 35 1.32 -8.42 7.88
CA PRO A 35 2.62 -8.06 7.33
C PRO A 35 3.71 -9.01 7.84
N PRO A 36 4.60 -9.51 6.97
CA PRO A 36 5.70 -10.35 7.42
C PRO A 36 6.61 -9.58 8.37
N SER A 37 7.23 -10.29 9.32
CA SER A 37 8.22 -9.69 10.22
C SER A 37 9.45 -9.23 9.44
N GLY A 38 10.01 -8.07 9.83
CA GLY A 38 11.22 -7.49 9.23
C GLY A 38 10.95 -6.19 8.47
N THR A 39 11.93 -5.76 7.68
CA THR A 39 11.88 -4.52 6.90
C THR A 39 11.21 -4.79 5.55
N TYR A 40 10.14 -4.05 5.27
CA TYR A 40 9.51 -3.98 3.96
C TYR A 40 9.64 -2.56 3.41
N PRO A 41 9.56 -2.37 2.08
CA PRO A 41 9.58 -1.04 1.49
C PRO A 41 8.48 -0.16 2.10
N MET A 42 8.88 1.00 2.59
CA MET A 42 8.00 2.01 3.16
C MET A 42 8.06 3.25 2.29
N GLU A 43 6.90 3.72 1.82
CA GLU A 43 6.79 5.02 1.17
C GLU A 43 6.54 6.09 2.24
N LEU A 44 7.36 7.14 2.21
CA LEU A 44 7.23 8.28 3.10
C LEU A 44 6.26 9.29 2.48
N ASP A 45 5.28 9.75 3.27
CA ASP A 45 4.29 10.76 2.91
C ASP A 45 3.62 10.52 1.54
N PRO A 46 2.97 9.36 1.33
CA PRO A 46 2.30 9.08 0.06
C PRO A 46 1.15 10.07 -0.17
N CYS A 47 0.96 10.47 -1.43
CA CYS A 47 -0.23 11.21 -1.81
C CYS A 47 -1.48 10.35 -1.54
N TRP A 48 -2.50 10.94 -0.92
CA TRP A 48 -3.75 10.26 -0.60
C TRP A 48 -4.97 11.09 -1.00
N ARG A 49 -6.08 10.39 -1.26
CA ARG A 49 -7.39 10.98 -1.56
C ARG A 49 -8.48 10.15 -0.91
N VAL A 50 -9.52 10.80 -0.41
CA VAL A 50 -10.73 10.14 0.10
C VAL A 50 -11.93 10.59 -0.71
N ASP A 51 -12.62 9.62 -1.33
CA ASP A 51 -13.85 9.85 -2.08
C ASP A 51 -15.04 9.22 -1.34
N ARG A 52 -16.19 9.91 -1.32
CA ARG A 52 -17.45 9.36 -0.80
C ARG A 52 -18.40 9.10 -1.97
N LEU A 53 -18.80 7.85 -2.14
CA LEU A 53 -19.73 7.45 -3.18
C LEU A 53 -21.17 7.52 -2.63
N ARG A 54 -22.13 7.96 -3.45
CA ARG A 54 -23.53 8.13 -3.01
C ARG A 54 -24.17 6.84 -2.51
N ASP A 55 -23.83 5.72 -3.13
CA ASP A 55 -24.46 4.42 -2.88
C ASP A 55 -23.58 3.47 -2.04
N PHE A 56 -22.59 4.01 -1.33
CA PHE A 56 -21.69 3.23 -0.48
C PHE A 56 -21.64 3.83 0.93
N ASP A 57 -22.06 3.04 1.92
CA ASP A 57 -21.97 3.42 3.34
C ASP A 57 -20.53 3.26 3.85
N GLY A 58 -19.71 4.25 3.54
CA GLY A 58 -18.29 4.25 3.81
C GLY A 58 -17.53 5.31 3.00
N ALA A 59 -16.25 5.05 2.77
CA ALA A 59 -15.41 5.90 1.93
C ALA A 59 -14.40 5.06 1.12
N VAL A 60 -13.93 5.61 0.01
CA VAL A 60 -12.83 5.04 -0.77
C VAL A 60 -11.56 5.80 -0.44
N LEU A 61 -10.61 5.14 0.22
CA LEU A 61 -9.26 5.66 0.45
C LEU A 61 -8.36 5.25 -0.70
N SER A 62 -7.82 6.23 -1.41
CA SER A 62 -6.82 6.00 -2.47
C SER A 62 -5.45 6.47 -2.01
N LEU A 63 -4.44 5.62 -2.17
CA LEU A 63 -3.03 5.90 -1.89
C LEU A 63 -2.23 5.74 -3.18
N ARG A 64 -1.30 6.67 -3.44
CA ARG A 64 -0.35 6.55 -4.54
C ARG A 64 0.85 5.71 -4.10
N HIS A 65 1.09 4.61 -4.81
CA HIS A 65 2.31 3.81 -4.73
C HIS A 65 3.25 4.21 -5.88
N VAL A 66 4.53 4.47 -5.59
CA VAL A 66 5.50 5.02 -6.57
C VAL A 66 5.66 4.16 -7.82
N GLY A 67 5.57 2.83 -7.67
CA GLY A 67 5.74 1.88 -8.78
C GLY A 67 4.45 1.32 -9.36
N LYS A 68 3.28 1.67 -8.82
CA LYS A 68 1.97 1.12 -9.29
C LYS A 68 0.97 2.22 -9.64
N GLY A 69 1.25 3.47 -9.27
CA GLY A 69 0.27 4.53 -9.34
C GLY A 69 -0.75 4.45 -8.21
N TRP A 70 -1.99 4.85 -8.49
CA TRP A 70 -3.05 4.91 -7.47
C TRP A 70 -3.66 3.55 -7.20
N THR A 71 -3.78 3.18 -5.92
CA THR A 71 -4.55 2.01 -5.47
C THR A 71 -5.65 2.47 -4.52
N ALA A 72 -6.89 2.05 -4.80
CA ALA A 72 -8.07 2.43 -4.04
C ALA A 72 -8.57 1.28 -3.17
N PHE A 73 -9.01 1.62 -1.96
CA PHE A 73 -9.54 0.71 -0.95
C PHE A 73 -10.90 1.20 -0.50
N ALA A 74 -11.94 0.40 -0.73
CA ALA A 74 -13.26 0.69 -0.19
C ALA A 74 -13.31 0.30 1.29
N LEU A 75 -13.59 1.28 2.15
CA LEU A 75 -13.69 1.13 3.59
C LEU A 75 -15.15 1.30 4.00
N PRO A 76 -15.85 0.23 4.40
CA PRO A 76 -17.17 0.34 5.02
C PRO A 76 -17.12 1.22 6.27
N ALA A 77 -18.26 1.79 6.67
CA ALA A 77 -18.34 2.71 7.80
C ALA A 77 -17.66 2.22 9.09
N SER A 78 -17.80 0.93 9.43
CA SER A 78 -17.13 0.32 10.60
C SER A 78 -15.61 0.33 10.49
N SER A 79 -15.05 -0.07 9.35
CA SER A 79 -13.61 -0.05 9.10
C SER A 79 -13.06 1.38 9.06
N LEU A 80 -13.83 2.33 8.52
CA LEU A 80 -13.46 3.74 8.51
C LEU A 80 -13.39 4.32 9.93
N ALA A 81 -14.34 3.96 10.80
CA ALA A 81 -14.30 4.36 12.20
C ALA A 81 -13.05 3.80 12.91
N SER A 82 -12.73 2.51 12.72
CA SER A 82 -11.51 1.92 13.28
C SER A 82 -10.23 2.59 12.76
N LEU A 83 -10.18 2.95 11.48
CA LEU A 83 -9.06 3.69 10.90
C LEU A 83 -8.91 5.08 11.54
N PHE A 84 -10.03 5.79 11.70
CA PHE A 84 -10.03 7.11 12.33
C PHE A 84 -9.52 7.06 13.77
N GLU A 85 -9.96 6.10 14.57
CA GLU A 85 -9.48 5.89 15.95
C GLU A 85 -7.98 5.62 15.99
N ALA A 86 -7.49 4.73 15.11
CA ALA A 86 -6.07 4.39 15.01
C ALA A 86 -5.19 5.58 14.64
N LEU A 87 -5.67 6.45 13.74
CA LEU A 87 -4.95 7.66 13.31
C LEU A 87 -5.04 8.82 14.30
N SER A 88 -6.13 8.89 15.08
CA SER A 88 -6.36 9.94 16.07
C SER A 88 -5.56 9.73 17.36
N THR A 89 -5.08 8.50 17.59
CA THR A 89 -4.15 8.20 18.67
C THR A 89 -2.79 8.80 18.30
N LEU A 90 -2.45 9.96 18.87
CA LEU A 90 -1.12 10.58 18.74
C LEU A 90 -0.05 9.51 18.98
N PRO A 91 1.00 9.43 18.15
CA PRO A 91 2.13 8.55 18.44
C PRO A 91 2.61 8.89 19.84
N HIS A 92 2.66 7.90 20.73
CA HIS A 92 3.35 8.08 22.00
C HIS A 92 4.76 8.54 21.64
N THR A 93 5.10 9.78 22.01
CA THR A 93 6.48 10.27 21.93
C THR A 93 7.30 9.38 22.84
N MET A 94 7.86 8.29 22.31
CA MET A 94 8.92 7.58 22.99
C MET A 94 10.07 8.58 23.11
N PRO A 95 10.48 8.99 24.32
CA PRO A 95 11.63 9.86 24.47
C PRO A 95 12.82 9.22 23.75
N HIS A 96 13.46 9.99 22.88
CA HIS A 96 14.70 9.61 22.21
C HIS A 96 15.78 9.40 23.27
N GLY A 97 15.84 8.20 23.85
CA GLY A 97 16.67 7.97 25.03
C GLY A 97 16.68 6.55 25.55
N GLU A 98 16.58 5.52 24.69
CA GLU A 98 16.96 4.16 25.09
C GLU A 98 17.33 3.31 23.86
N ARG A 99 18.37 3.74 23.14
CA ARG A 99 19.22 2.81 22.39
C ARG A 99 20.09 2.06 23.39
N THR A 100 19.50 1.16 24.16
CA THR A 100 20.29 0.15 24.88
C THR A 100 20.68 -0.91 23.86
N LEU A 101 21.94 -0.83 23.45
CA LEU A 101 22.68 -1.93 22.85
C LEU A 101 22.49 -3.17 23.74
N LEU A 102 21.84 -4.20 23.22
CA LEU A 102 21.97 -5.54 23.77
C LEU A 102 22.84 -6.33 22.80
N ASN A 103 24.07 -6.55 23.26
CA ASN A 103 24.98 -7.60 22.79
C ASN A 103 24.36 -8.98 23.02
#